data_AF-A0A7R9SU08-F1
#
_entry.id   AF-A0A7R9SU08-F1
#
_cell.length_a   1.000
_cell.length_b   1.000
_cell.length_c   1.000
_cell.angle_alpha   90.00
_cell.angle_beta   90.00
_cell.angle_gamma   90.00
#
_symmetry.space_group_name_H-M   'P 1'
#
loop_
_entity.id
_entity.type
_entity.pdbx_description
1 polymer ?
#
loop_
_entity_poly.entity_id
_entity_poly.type
_entity_poly.pdbx_seq_one_letter_code
_entity_poly.pdbx_strand_id
1 'polypeptide(L)' 'KRFYQSSNLKRHMMIHAGEKPHVCDRCNKQLSDSISLNRHMRFHTGEKLYVCDRCDKQFNQSSHLKTHMKIHTGDKPY' A
#
# COMPACT_ATOMS: atom_id res chain seq x y z
N LYS A 1 -20.61 -7.49 -0.79
CA LYS A 1 -19.46 -7.76 -1.70
C LYS A 1 -19.36 -9.28 -1.92
N ARG A 2 -19.13 -9.74 -3.16
CA ARG A 2 -18.87 -11.17 -3.47
C ARG A 2 -17.36 -11.39 -3.55
N PHE A 3 -16.83 -12.41 -2.87
CA PHE A 3 -15.39 -12.71 -2.82
C PHE A 3 -15.12 -14.10 -3.39
N TYR A 4 -14.14 -14.21 -4.29
CA TYR A 4 -13.73 -15.48 -4.91
C TYR A 4 -12.67 -16.24 -4.10
N GLN A 5 -12.12 -15.62 -3.05
CA GLN A 5 -11.11 -16.22 -2.17
C GLN A 5 -11.52 -16.06 -0.72
N SER A 6 -11.41 -17.14 0.06
CA SER A 6 -11.76 -17.17 1.49
C SER A 6 -10.91 -16.21 2.33
N SER A 7 -9.63 -16.05 1.99
CA SER A 7 -8.72 -15.09 2.63
C SER A 7 -9.20 -13.64 2.48
N ASN A 8 -9.73 -13.27 1.31
CA ASN A 8 -10.27 -11.94 1.06
C ASN A 8 -11.57 -11.68 1.82
N LEU A 9 -12.44 -12.70 1.92
CA LEU A 9 -13.64 -12.63 2.75
C LEU A 9 -13.26 -12.46 4.23
N LYS A 10 -12.32 -13.26 4.75
CA LYS A 10 -11.85 -13.17 6.15
C LYS A 10 -11.31 -11.76 6.46
N ARG A 11 -10.45 -11.23 5.59
CA ARG A 11 -9.95 -9.85 5.72
C ARG A 11 -11.06 -8.81 5.66
N HIS A 12 -12.06 -8.99 4.81
CA HIS A 12 -13.20 -8.09 4.76
C HIS A 12 -14.00 -8.10 6.06
N MET A 13 -14.20 -9.27 6.66
CA MET A 13 -14.94 -9.41 7.92
C MET A 13 -14.20 -8.76 9.09
N MET A 14 -12.86 -8.80 9.11
CA MET A 14 -12.06 -8.09 10.13
C MET A 14 -12.33 -6.57 10.14
N ILE A 15 -12.68 -5.98 8.98
CA ILE A 15 -13.05 -4.55 8.91
C ILE A 15 -14.37 -4.29 9.66
N HIS A 16 -15.35 -5.18 9.54
CA HIS A 16 -16.63 -5.06 10.23
C HIS A 16 -16.51 -5.32 11.73
N ALA A 17 -15.64 -6.26 12.13
CA ALA A 17 -15.36 -6.54 13.53
C ALA A 17 -14.47 -5.47 14.21
N GLY A 18 -13.86 -4.57 13.43
CA GLY A 18 -12.87 -3.63 13.93
C GLY A 18 -11.53 -4.28 14.30
N GLU A 19 -11.37 -5.58 14.05
CA GLU A 19 -10.15 -6.33 14.32
C GLU A 19 -9.03 -5.89 13.37
N LYS A 20 -7.94 -5.39 13.93
CA LYS A 20 -6.72 -5.04 13.19
C LYS A 20 -5.53 -5.71 13.85
N PRO A 21 -5.30 -7.00 13.55
CA PRO A 21 -4.31 -7.82 14.26
C PRO A 21 -2.86 -7.39 14.01
N HIS A 22 -2.62 -6.55 13.01
CA HIS A 22 -1.27 -6.10 12.66
C HIS A 22 -1.01 -4.70 13.21
N VAL A 23 -0.26 -4.62 14.29
CA VAL A 23 0.11 -3.35 14.94
C VAL A 23 1.52 -2.96 14.52
N CYS A 24 1.73 -1.67 14.26
CA CYS A 24 3.05 -1.10 14.05
C CYS A 24 3.70 -0.79 15.41
N ASP A 25 4.80 -1.44 15.73
CA ASP A 25 5.49 -1.27 17.01
C ASP A 25 6.09 0.14 17.20
N ARG A 26 6.28 0.91 16.11
CA ARG A 26 6.86 2.26 16.17
C ARG A 26 5.86 3.36 16.46
N CYS A 27 4.59 3.20 16.07
CA CYS A 27 3.57 4.24 16.22
C CYS A 27 2.21 3.71 16.67
N ASN A 28 2.13 2.44 17.07
CA ASN A 28 0.91 1.74 17.49
C ASN A 28 -0.24 1.76 16.47
N LYS A 29 0.07 2.06 15.20
CA LYS A 29 -0.93 2.08 14.14
C LYS A 29 -1.37 0.66 13.83
N GLN A 30 -2.67 0.43 13.92
CA GLN A 30 -3.28 -0.87 13.61
C GLN A 30 -3.67 -0.96 12.14
N LEU A 31 -3.42 -2.12 11.53
CA LEU A 31 -3.62 -2.42 10.11
C LEU A 31 -4.32 -3.77 9.94
N SER A 32 -5.04 -3.91 8.83
CA SER A 32 -5.89 -5.07 8.55
C SER A 32 -5.14 -6.30 8.04
N ASP A 33 -3.92 -6.13 7.52
CA ASP A 33 -3.09 -7.21 6.99
C ASP A 33 -1.59 -6.92 7.11
N SER A 34 -0.79 -8.00 7.08
CA SER A 34 0.67 -7.95 7.17
C SER A 34 1.33 -7.21 6.00
N ILE A 35 0.76 -7.29 4.80
CA ILE A 35 1.26 -6.58 3.61
C ILE A 35 1.16 -5.07 3.83
N SER A 36 0.04 -4.60 4.38
CA SER A 36 -0.18 -3.20 4.72
C SER A 36 0.76 -2.75 5.83
N LEU A 37 1.04 -3.60 6.82
CA LEU A 37 2.03 -3.33 7.87
C LEU A 37 3.43 -3.20 7.29
N ASN A 38 3.88 -4.15 6.48
CA ASN A 38 5.20 -4.10 5.84
C ASN A 38 5.37 -2.85 4.98
N ARG A 39 4.36 -2.50 4.19
CA ARG A 39 4.35 -1.28 3.38
C ARG A 39 4.35 -0.02 4.24
N HIS A 40 3.65 -0.02 5.36
CA HIS A 40 3.66 1.07 6.32
C HIS A 40 5.04 1.24 6.97
N MET A 41 5.74 0.14 7.28
CA MET A 41 7.09 0.20 7.83
C MET A 41 8.09 0.94 6.93
N ARG A 42 7.90 0.89 5.61
CA ARG A 42 8.70 1.68 4.64
C ARG A 42 8.64 3.19 4.87
N PHE A 43 7.56 3.69 5.47
CA PHE A 43 7.47 5.10 5.87
C PHE A 43 8.42 5.43 7.03
N HIS A 44 8.59 4.50 7.98
CA HIS A 44 9.48 4.67 9.11
C HIS A 44 10.95 4.47 8.76
N THR A 45 11.25 3.58 7.81
CA THR A 45 12.63 3.34 7.34
C THR A 45 13.07 4.36 6.29
N GLY A 46 12.12 5.06 5.66
CA GLY A 46 12.41 5.94 4.53
C GLY A 46 12.75 5.19 3.25
N GLU A 47 12.54 3.87 3.20
CA GLU A 47 12.81 3.05 2.02
C GLU A 47 11.93 3.47 0.84
N LYS A 48 12.57 3.99 -0.21
CA LYS A 48 11.93 4.33 -1.47
C LYS A 48 12.49 3.42 -2.56
N LEU A 49 11.87 2.25 -2.69
CA LEU A 49 12.33 1.16 -3.56
C LEU A 49 12.02 1.40 -5.05
N TYR A 50 11.13 2.34 -5.38
CA TYR A 50 10.66 2.53 -6.74
C TYR A 50 11.14 3.88 -7.26
N VAL A 51 12.08 3.88 -8.20
CA VAL A 51 12.64 5.10 -8.79
C VAL A 51 11.99 5.36 -10.14
N CYS A 52 11.76 6.63 -10.45
CA CYS A 52 11.36 7.06 -11.77
C CYS A 52 12.59 7.28 -12.64
N ASP A 53 12.75 6.48 -13.69
CA ASP A 53 13.93 6.54 -14.58
C ASP A 53 13.99 7.83 -15.43
N ARG A 54 12.94 8.67 -15.41
CA ARG A 54 12.89 9.93 -16.18
C ARG A 54 13.26 11.17 -15.37
N CYS A 55 13.12 11.13 -14.04
CA CYS A 55 13.36 12.30 -13.18
C CYS A 55 13.90 11.95 -11.79
N ASP A 56 14.40 10.72 -11.62
CA ASP A 56 15.00 10.15 -10.40
C ASP A 56 14.12 10.23 -9.14
N LYS A 57 12.83 10.54 -9.32
CA LYS A 57 11.89 10.68 -8.21
C LYS A 57 11.59 9.31 -7.61
N GLN A 58 11.76 9.19 -6.30
CA GLN A 58 11.62 7.90 -5.61
C GLN A 58 10.29 7.78 -4.85
N PHE A 59 9.72 6.58 -4.85
CA PHE A 59 8.44 6.23 -4.26
C PHE A 59 8.57 4.97 -3.38
N ASN A 60 7.73 4.88 -2.34
CA ASN A 60 7.66 3.72 -1.45
C ASN A 60 6.67 2.62 -1.94
N GLN A 61 5.91 2.92 -3.00
CA GLN A 61 4.90 2.03 -3.59
C GLN A 61 4.96 2.06 -5.12
N SER A 62 4.85 0.88 -5.74
CA SER A 62 4.84 0.73 -7.21
C SER A 62 3.61 1.38 -7.85
N SER A 63 2.45 1.36 -7.20
CA SER A 63 1.24 2.03 -7.67
C SER A 63 1.42 3.54 -7.78
N HIS A 64 2.14 4.15 -6.84
CA HIS A 64 2.45 5.58 -6.86
C HIS A 64 3.41 5.91 -8.00
N LEU A 65 4.46 5.09 -8.21
CA LEU A 65 5.33 5.24 -9.39
C LEU A 65 4.52 5.10 -10.68
N LYS A 66 3.65 4.10 -10.81
CA LYS A 66 2.82 3.88 -12.00
C LYS A 66 1.93 5.08 -12.30
N THR A 67 1.27 5.65 -11.29
CA THR A 67 0.46 6.87 -11.45
C THR A 67 1.34 8.07 -11.80
N HIS A 68 2.52 8.18 -11.18
CA HIS A 68 3.49 9.22 -11.51
C HIS A 68 3.94 9.13 -12.97
N MET A 69 4.22 7.94 -13.50
CA MET A 69 4.67 7.78 -14.89
C MET A 69 3.67 8.33 -15.92
N LYS A 70 2.38 8.41 -15.58
CA LYS A 70 1.35 9.01 -16.44
C LYS A 70 1.61 10.49 -16.74
N ILE A 71 2.25 11.22 -15.82
CA ILE A 71 2.59 12.63 -16.08
C ILE A 71 3.65 12.75 -17.17
N HIS A 72 4.51 11.74 -17.31
CA HIS A 72 5.59 11.70 -18.30
C HIS A 72 5.13 11.18 -19.65
N THR A 73 4.13 10.29 -19.67
CA THR A 73 3.53 9.79 -20.91
C THR A 73 2.43 10.71 -21.44
N GLY A 74 1.94 11.66 -20.62
CA GLY A 74 0.79 12.48 -20.98
C GLY A 74 -0.52 11.69 -21.00
N ASP A 75 -0.53 10.45 -20.49
CA ASP A 75 -1.74 9.64 -20.35
C ASP A 75 -2.65 10.28 -19.30
N LYS A 76 -3.61 11.08 -19.76
CA LYS A 76 -4.76 11.47 -18.94
C LYS A 76 -5.53 10.20 -18.56
N PRO A 77 -5.69 9.87 -17.26
CA PRO A 77 -6.64 8.86 -16.88
C PRO A 77 -8.05 9.47 -16.97
N TYR A 78 -8.71 9.18 -18.09
CA TYR A 78 -10.07 9.61 -18.49
C TYR A 78 -10.22 11.09 -18.86
#